data_AF-A0A0A1CZ09-F1
#
_entry.id   AF-A0A0A1CZ09-F1
#
_cell.length_a   1.000
_cell.length_b   1.000
_cell.length_c   1.000
_cell.angle_alpha   90.00
_cell.angle_beta   90.00
_cell.angle_gamma   90.00
#
_symmetry.space_group_name_H-M   'P 1'
#
loop_
_entity.id
_entity.type
_entity.pdbx_description
1 polymer ?
#
loop_
_entity_poly.entity_id
_entity_poly.type
_entity_poly.pdbx_seq_one_letter_code
_entity_poly.pdbx_strand_id
1 'polypeptide(L)'
;MSAAPTTRRRVELVLVPLVAAFCMAFVIGAIVLDRDGGACPSPNWDNQLTLSLAGNLNGMTHAAAVSACSGAECVPVAPGTSAAAAALHSVENTRSLTQQKDGTWLLNVGAQPPNAVNFSVYDHNGKVLATESAALNWTRVSGNERCGGRMAGINVVMEMP
;
A
#
# COMPACT_ATOMS: atom_id res chain seq x y z
N MET A 1 2.36 -82.89 16.28
CA MET A 1 1.32 -81.88 16.00
C MET A 1 1.70 -80.59 16.70
N SER A 2 1.70 -79.49 15.94
CA SER A 2 1.54 -78.07 16.33
C SER A 2 2.50 -77.19 15.55
N ALA A 3 2.09 -76.83 14.35
CA ALA A 3 2.63 -75.71 13.58
C ALA A 3 1.60 -74.57 13.64
N ALA A 4 1.99 -73.44 14.24
CA ALA A 4 1.27 -72.17 14.21
C ALA A 4 2.26 -71.03 14.55
N PRO A 5 2.01 -69.77 14.16
CA PRO A 5 1.55 -69.32 12.84
C PRO A 5 2.50 -68.23 12.27
N THR A 6 2.85 -68.35 10.99
CA THR A 6 3.78 -67.47 10.25
C THR A 6 3.15 -66.17 9.73
N THR A 7 2.04 -65.71 10.31
CA THR A 7 1.26 -64.57 9.81
C THR A 7 1.70 -63.21 10.35
N ARG A 8 2.37 -63.17 11.52
CA ARG A 8 2.74 -61.90 12.18
C ARG A 8 3.86 -61.14 11.45
N ARG A 9 4.82 -61.85 10.85
CA ARG A 9 5.98 -61.24 10.14
C ARG A 9 5.64 -60.59 8.79
N ARG A 10 4.57 -61.02 8.12
CA ARG A 10 4.19 -60.44 6.80
C ARG A 10 3.51 -59.08 6.93
N VAL A 11 2.83 -58.83 8.04
CA VAL A 11 2.13 -57.56 8.27
C VAL A 11 3.15 -56.45 8.56
N GLU A 12 4.20 -56.70 9.34
CA GLU A 12 5.27 -55.72 9.61
C GLU A 12 6.06 -55.34 8.34
N LEU A 13 6.33 -56.29 7.45
CA LEU A 13 7.14 -56.04 6.25
C LEU A 13 6.46 -55.14 5.21
N VAL A 14 5.13 -55.03 5.24
CA VAL A 14 4.36 -54.20 4.30
C VAL A 14 3.82 -52.94 4.97
N LEU A 15 3.44 -53.02 6.24
CA LEU A 15 2.87 -51.89 6.97
C LEU A 15 3.93 -50.81 7.30
N VAL A 16 5.15 -51.22 7.68
CA VAL A 16 6.23 -50.29 8.02
C VAL A 16 6.64 -49.37 6.86
N PRO A 17 6.93 -49.87 5.63
CA PRO A 17 7.27 -49.00 4.52
C PRO A 17 6.09 -48.13 4.06
N LEU A 18 4.85 -48.62 4.19
CA LEU A 18 3.65 -47.87 3.81
C LEU A 18 3.40 -46.71 4.78
N VAL A 19 3.48 -46.94 6.10
CA VAL A 19 3.39 -45.87 7.11
C VAL A 19 4.52 -44.86 6.95
N ALA A 20 5.75 -45.31 6.71
CA ALA A 20 6.88 -44.41 6.44
C ALA A 20 6.66 -43.54 5.20
N ALA A 21 6.12 -44.11 4.11
CA ALA A 21 5.80 -43.37 2.90
C ALA A 21 4.72 -42.29 3.14
N PHE A 22 3.68 -42.62 3.91
CA PHE A 22 2.65 -41.64 4.28
C PHE A 22 3.20 -40.53 5.18
N CYS A 23 4.04 -40.85 6.16
CA CYS A 23 4.70 -39.84 6.99
C CYS A 23 5.58 -38.91 6.15
N MET A 24 6.37 -39.44 5.22
CA MET A 24 7.21 -38.63 4.33
C MET A 24 6.38 -37.75 3.40
N ALA A 25 5.28 -38.26 2.84
CA ALA A 25 4.37 -37.46 2.01
C ALA A 25 3.74 -36.30 2.79
N PHE A 26 3.39 -36.52 4.07
CA PHE A 26 2.82 -35.49 4.93
C PHE A 26 3.83 -34.39 5.27
N VAL A 27 5.08 -34.79 5.56
CA VAL A 27 6.18 -33.85 5.82
C VAL A 27 6.49 -33.01 4.58
N ILE A 28 6.54 -33.63 3.39
CA ILE A 28 6.75 -32.91 2.12
C ILE A 28 5.57 -31.94 1.86
N GLY A 29 4.33 -32.38 2.08
CA GLY A 29 3.15 -31.53 1.96
C GLY A 29 3.19 -30.31 2.88
N ALA A 30 3.59 -30.50 4.14
CA ALA A 30 3.74 -29.41 5.10
C ALA A 30 4.85 -28.42 4.71
N ILE A 31 5.99 -28.90 4.20
CA ILE A 31 7.10 -28.03 3.74
C ILE A 31 6.70 -27.22 2.50
N VAL A 32 5.93 -27.81 1.58
CA VAL A 32 5.46 -27.09 0.38
C VAL A 32 4.44 -26.01 0.76
N LEU A 33 3.54 -26.29 1.72
CA LEU A 33 2.59 -25.30 2.25
C LEU A 33 3.28 -24.17 3.03
N ASP A 34 4.38 -24.47 3.73
CA ASP A 34 5.15 -23.48 4.50
C ASP A 34 6.08 -22.62 3.60
N ARG A 35 6.37 -23.06 2.38
CA ARG A 35 7.20 -22.29 1.44
C ARG A 35 6.50 -20.99 0.99
N ASP A 36 5.18 -20.97 0.96
CA ASP A 36 4.36 -19.76 0.78
C ASP A 36 4.11 -19.02 2.11
N GLY A 37 4.65 -19.55 3.20
CA GLY A 37 4.60 -19.10 4.59
C GLY A 37 5.62 -18.03 4.98
N GLY A 38 6.57 -17.69 4.09
CA GLY A 38 7.66 -16.77 4.39
C GLY A 38 7.22 -15.38 4.88
N ALA A 39 8.07 -14.73 5.68
CA ALA A 39 7.88 -13.33 6.04
C ALA A 39 8.00 -12.44 4.78
N CYS A 40 7.17 -11.40 4.70
CA CYS A 40 7.21 -10.47 3.57
C CYS A 40 8.50 -9.65 3.60
N PRO A 41 9.17 -9.44 2.46
CA PRO A 41 10.29 -8.52 2.40
C PRO A 41 9.81 -7.10 2.71
N SER A 42 10.72 -6.25 3.20
CA SER A 42 10.43 -4.83 3.37
C SER A 42 9.93 -4.23 2.06
N PRO A 43 8.81 -3.47 2.07
CA PRO A 43 8.30 -2.84 0.86
C PRO A 43 9.35 -1.97 0.19
N ASN A 44 9.59 -2.19 -1.10
CA ASN A 44 10.49 -1.40 -1.93
C ASN A 44 9.74 -0.61 -3.01
N TRP A 45 8.44 -0.41 -2.79
CA TRP A 45 7.58 0.30 -3.73
C TRP A 45 6.95 1.53 -3.10
N ASP A 46 6.77 2.53 -3.95
CA ASP A 46 5.99 3.72 -3.65
C ASP A 46 4.77 3.78 -4.55
N ASN A 47 3.66 4.20 -3.95
CA ASN A 47 2.43 4.48 -4.66
C ASN A 47 2.30 5.99 -4.86
N GLN A 48 1.80 6.38 -6.02
CA GLN A 48 1.74 7.76 -6.43
C GLN A 48 0.37 8.11 -7.00
N LEU A 49 -0.02 9.36 -6.78
CA LEU A 49 -1.25 9.97 -7.26
C LEU A 49 -0.87 11.29 -7.93
N THR A 50 -1.41 11.53 -9.12
CA THR A 50 -1.27 12.81 -9.82
C THR A 50 -2.53 13.62 -9.62
N LEU A 51 -2.39 14.85 -9.13
CA LEU A 51 -3.45 15.84 -9.05
C LEU A 51 -3.28 16.85 -10.20
N SER A 52 -4.35 17.10 -10.93
CA SER A 52 -4.43 18.14 -11.96
C SER A 52 -5.47 19.17 -11.55
N LEU A 53 -5.14 20.45 -11.68
CA LEU A 53 -6.10 21.54 -11.49
C LEU A 53 -6.75 21.82 -12.86
N ALA A 54 -8.07 21.94 -12.88
CA ALA A 54 -8.87 22.29 -14.05
C ALA A 54 -9.82 23.45 -13.72
N GLY A 55 -10.54 23.95 -14.72
CA GLY A 55 -11.57 24.98 -14.52
C GLY A 55 -11.12 26.40 -14.89
N ASN A 56 -11.50 27.39 -14.08
CA ASN A 56 -11.32 28.80 -14.39
C ASN A 56 -9.83 29.21 -14.36
N LEU A 57 -9.37 29.88 -15.43
CA LEU A 57 -8.00 30.39 -15.55
C LEU A 57 -7.63 31.31 -14.38
N ASN A 58 -8.55 32.15 -13.90
CA ASN A 58 -8.27 33.04 -12.78
C ASN A 58 -8.01 32.23 -11.50
N GLY A 59 -8.86 31.24 -11.20
CA GLY A 59 -8.68 30.34 -10.05
C GLY A 59 -7.35 29.58 -10.10
N MET A 60 -6.97 29.08 -11.28
CA MET A 60 -5.70 28.36 -11.47
C MET A 60 -4.47 29.28 -11.37
N THR A 61 -4.52 30.50 -11.92
CA THR A 61 -3.38 31.44 -11.84
C THR A 61 -3.12 31.96 -10.44
N HIS A 62 -4.13 31.96 -9.57
CA HIS A 62 -3.99 32.34 -8.17
C HIS A 62 -3.55 31.19 -7.26
N ALA A 63 -3.55 29.94 -7.75
CA ALA A 63 -3.10 28.79 -6.99
C ALA A 63 -1.57 28.83 -6.79
N ALA A 64 -1.15 28.99 -5.53
CA ALA A 64 0.26 29.08 -5.16
C ALA A 64 0.76 27.83 -4.43
N ALA A 65 -0.11 27.16 -3.68
CA ALA A 65 0.23 25.96 -2.93
C ALA A 65 -0.93 24.98 -2.89
N VAL A 66 -0.62 23.70 -2.74
CA VAL A 66 -1.58 22.63 -2.51
C VAL A 66 -1.17 21.89 -1.25
N SER A 67 -2.14 21.50 -0.42
CA SER A 67 -1.97 20.49 0.64
C SER A 67 -2.85 19.29 0.36
N ALA A 68 -2.37 18.11 0.74
CA ALA A 68 -3.08 16.86 0.64
C ALA A 68 -3.16 16.22 2.03
N CYS A 69 -4.36 16.00 2.54
CA CYS A 69 -4.59 15.46 3.88
C CYS A 69 -5.21 14.07 3.84
N SER A 70 -4.68 13.15 4.65
CA SER A 70 -5.31 11.86 4.94
C SER A 70 -5.56 11.76 6.44
N GLY A 71 -6.83 11.85 6.84
CA GLY A 71 -7.18 12.03 8.25
C GLY A 71 -6.63 13.36 8.78
N ALA A 72 -5.80 13.30 9.82
CA ALA A 72 -5.17 14.47 10.43
C ALA A 72 -3.81 14.83 9.82
N GLU A 73 -3.24 13.97 8.96
CA GLU A 73 -1.90 14.15 8.40
C GLU A 73 -1.98 14.88 7.06
N CYS A 74 -1.35 16.05 6.96
CA CYS A 74 -1.32 16.84 5.74
C CYS A 74 0.10 17.02 5.19
N VAL A 75 0.25 16.93 3.87
CA VAL A 75 1.50 17.17 3.16
C VAL A 75 1.32 18.06 1.91
N PRO A 76 2.13 19.12 1.75
CA PRO A 76 2.80 19.84 2.83
C PRO A 76 1.79 20.33 3.89
N VAL A 77 2.32 20.73 5.05
CA VAL A 77 1.51 21.38 6.07
C VAL A 77 0.92 22.66 5.49
N ALA A 78 -0.34 22.96 5.81
CA ALA A 78 -1.06 24.09 5.26
C ALA A 78 -0.30 25.42 5.49
N PRO A 79 -0.28 26.34 4.50
CA PRO A 79 0.28 27.66 4.70
C PRO A 79 -0.35 28.37 5.92
N GLY A 80 0.48 28.97 6.76
CA GLY A 80 0.02 29.68 7.97
C GLY A 80 -0.07 28.82 9.25
N THR A 81 0.23 27.52 9.19
CA THR A 81 0.40 26.73 10.42
C THR A 81 1.65 27.14 11.19
N SER A 82 1.58 27.09 12.52
CA SER A 82 2.73 27.44 13.37
C SER A 82 3.90 26.48 13.16
N ALA A 83 5.13 26.97 13.33
CA ALA A 83 6.35 26.17 13.18
C ALA A 83 6.38 24.94 14.11
N ALA A 84 5.79 25.05 15.30
CA ALA A 84 5.67 23.94 16.24
C ALA A 84 4.74 22.82 15.70
N ALA A 85 3.59 23.20 15.11
CA ALA A 85 2.68 22.24 14.50
C ALA A 85 3.29 21.60 13.25
N ALA A 86 4.06 22.35 12.46
CA ALA A 86 4.77 21.83 11.30
C ALA A 86 5.89 20.85 11.67
N ALA A 87 6.64 21.13 12.74
CA ALA A 87 7.73 20.27 13.22
C ALA A 87 7.22 18.89 13.67
N LEU A 88 6.04 18.83 14.32
CA LEU A 88 5.37 17.58 14.72
C LEU A 88 5.06 16.66 13.53
N HIS A 89 4.83 17.22 12.33
CA HIS A 89 4.48 16.45 11.13
C HIS A 89 5.67 16.02 10.28
N SER A 90 6.88 16.49 10.63
CA SER A 90 8.11 16.33 9.81
C SER A 90 8.91 15.05 10.09
N VAL A 91 8.60 14.31 11.14
CA VAL A 91 9.52 13.30 11.69
C VAL A 91 9.42 11.93 10.99
N GLU A 92 8.34 11.63 10.26
CA GLU A 92 8.16 10.25 9.75
C GLU A 92 7.31 10.10 8.46
N ASN A 93 7.01 11.19 7.77
CA ASN A 93 6.17 11.10 6.57
C ASN A 93 6.97 10.68 5.34
N THR A 94 6.79 9.44 4.91
CA THR A 94 7.16 8.97 3.54
C THR A 94 6.33 9.65 2.45
N ARG A 95 5.26 10.36 2.85
CA ARG A 95 4.40 11.11 1.95
C ARG A 95 5.00 12.45 1.57
N SER A 96 4.93 12.79 0.29
CA SER A 96 5.39 14.09 -0.23
C SER A 96 4.52 14.52 -1.38
N LEU A 97 4.27 15.83 -1.49
CA LEU A 97 3.53 16.43 -2.59
C LEU A 97 4.46 17.40 -3.32
N THR A 98 4.70 17.17 -4.61
CA THR A 98 5.64 17.96 -5.40
C THR A 98 5.02 18.42 -6.71
N GLN A 99 5.07 19.72 -6.96
CA GLN A 99 4.66 20.29 -8.24
C GLN A 99 5.59 19.82 -9.36
N GLN A 100 5.01 19.35 -10.45
CA GLN A 100 5.70 18.89 -11.65
C GLN A 100 5.83 20.04 -12.65
N LYS A 101 6.73 19.87 -13.63
CA LYS A 101 6.99 20.88 -14.67
C LYS A 101 5.80 21.13 -15.60
N ASP A 102 4.88 20.18 -15.70
CA ASP A 102 3.67 20.27 -16.51
C ASP A 102 2.50 20.96 -15.77
N GLY A 103 2.73 21.41 -14.53
CA GLY A 103 1.72 22.05 -13.70
C GLY A 103 0.87 21.09 -12.86
N THR A 104 1.05 19.77 -13.03
CA THR A 104 0.42 18.77 -12.16
C THR A 104 1.14 18.67 -10.81
N TRP A 105 0.50 18.03 -9.84
CA TRP A 105 1.09 17.77 -8.53
C TRP A 105 1.19 16.27 -8.31
N LEU A 106 2.39 15.78 -8.00
CA LEU A 106 2.62 14.36 -7.71
C LEU A 106 2.63 14.15 -6.19
N LEU A 107 1.67 13.40 -5.69
CA LEU A 107 1.59 12.94 -4.31
C LEU A 107 2.18 11.53 -4.22
N ASN A 108 3.30 11.37 -3.53
CA ASN A 108 3.77 10.07 -3.05
C ASN A 108 3.04 9.74 -1.74
N VAL A 109 2.45 8.55 -1.67
CA VAL A 109 1.71 8.06 -0.49
C VAL A 109 2.38 6.84 0.17
N GLY A 110 3.58 6.48 -0.27
CA GLY A 110 4.36 5.36 0.25
C GLY A 110 3.75 3.99 -0.04
N ALA A 111 4.18 2.97 0.71
CA ALA A 111 3.77 1.58 0.51
C ALA A 111 2.31 1.30 0.93
N GLN A 112 1.75 2.11 1.84
CA GLN A 112 0.40 1.99 2.38
C GLN A 112 -0.45 3.20 1.94
N PRO A 113 -1.05 3.14 0.75
CA PRO A 113 -1.82 4.25 0.23
C PRO A 113 -3.15 4.41 0.98
N PRO A 114 -3.61 5.65 1.21
CA PRO A 114 -4.88 5.90 1.88
C PRO A 114 -6.08 5.67 0.95
N ASN A 115 -7.26 5.41 1.52
CA ASN A 115 -8.51 5.24 0.76
C ASN A 115 -9.15 6.56 0.34
N ALA A 116 -8.77 7.66 0.97
CA ALA A 116 -9.26 8.99 0.64
C ALA A 116 -8.19 10.05 0.97
N VAL A 117 -8.19 11.12 0.18
CA VAL A 117 -7.35 12.29 0.38
C VAL A 117 -8.19 13.55 0.19
N ASN A 118 -8.03 14.51 1.09
CA ASN A 118 -8.62 15.83 0.96
C ASN A 118 -7.56 16.82 0.45
N PHE A 119 -7.81 17.41 -0.71
CA PHE A 119 -6.96 18.42 -1.31
C PHE A 119 -7.44 19.81 -0.94
N SER A 120 -6.52 20.68 -0.59
CA SER A 120 -6.80 22.11 -0.42
C SER A 120 -5.82 22.92 -1.25
N VAL A 121 -6.34 23.85 -2.04
CA VAL A 121 -5.56 24.77 -2.86
C VAL A 121 -5.57 26.13 -2.21
N TYR A 122 -4.41 26.77 -2.13
CA TYR A 122 -4.22 28.04 -1.46
C TYR A 122 -3.67 29.08 -2.42
N ASP A 123 -4.02 30.33 -2.16
CA ASP A 123 -3.39 31.48 -2.81
C ASP A 123 -2.02 31.84 -2.19
N HIS A 124 -1.37 32.85 -2.75
CA HIS A 124 -0.09 33.37 -2.25
C HIS A 124 -0.15 33.90 -0.81
N ASN A 125 -1.33 34.21 -0.29
CA ASN A 125 -1.55 34.68 1.08
C ASN A 125 -1.92 33.54 2.04
N GLY A 126 -1.98 32.29 1.56
CA GLY A 126 -2.41 31.13 2.34
C GLY A 126 -3.92 31.04 2.54
N LYS A 127 -4.72 31.81 1.78
CA LYS A 127 -6.19 31.68 1.78
C LYS A 127 -6.59 30.48 0.93
N VAL A 128 -7.52 29.67 1.43
CA VAL A 128 -8.09 28.55 0.67
C VAL A 128 -8.90 29.09 -0.51
N LEU A 129 -8.55 28.62 -1.71
CA LEU A 129 -9.27 28.86 -2.96
C LEU A 129 -10.29 27.76 -3.24
N ALA A 130 -9.89 26.51 -3.03
CA ALA A 130 -10.73 25.35 -3.26
C ALA A 130 -10.36 24.21 -2.30
N THR A 131 -11.33 23.37 -1.97
CA THR A 131 -11.14 22.15 -1.18
C THR A 131 -11.99 21.03 -1.77
N GLU A 132 -11.39 19.86 -1.95
CA GLU A 132 -12.06 18.71 -2.55
C GLU A 132 -11.56 17.41 -1.93
N SER A 133 -12.49 16.53 -1.59
CA SER A 133 -12.18 15.20 -1.09
C SER A 133 -12.33 14.17 -2.21
N ALA A 134 -11.26 13.43 -2.48
CA ALA A 134 -11.23 12.36 -3.47
C ALA A 134 -11.17 10.99 -2.80
N ALA A 135 -12.11 10.12 -3.15
CA ALA A 135 -12.02 8.70 -2.83
C ALA A 135 -11.06 8.01 -3.80
N LEU A 136 -10.15 7.19 -3.27
CA LEU A 136 -9.07 6.56 -4.03
C LEU A 136 -9.32 5.06 -4.15
N ASN A 137 -9.64 4.63 -5.38
CA ASN A 137 -9.85 3.23 -5.72
C ASN A 137 -8.56 2.63 -6.28
N TRP A 138 -7.69 2.16 -5.40
CA TRP A 138 -6.40 1.59 -5.79
C TRP A 138 -6.56 0.22 -6.45
N THR A 139 -5.91 0.06 -7.60
CA THR A 139 -5.79 -1.23 -8.27
C THR A 139 -4.37 -1.75 -8.09
N ARG A 140 -4.22 -2.93 -7.47
CA ARG A 140 -2.92 -3.59 -7.33
C ARG A 140 -2.43 -4.08 -8.69
N VAL A 141 -1.18 -3.76 -9.05
CA VAL A 141 -0.55 -4.18 -10.32
C VAL A 141 0.58 -5.19 -10.11
N SER A 142 1.09 -5.34 -8.88
CA SER A 142 2.11 -6.34 -8.56
C SER A 142 1.98 -6.84 -7.11
N GLY A 143 2.74 -7.89 -6.79
CA GLY A 143 2.75 -8.49 -5.46
C GLY A 143 1.54 -9.39 -5.19
N ASN A 144 1.22 -9.62 -3.93
CA ASN A 144 0.12 -10.51 -3.53
C ASN A 144 -0.66 -9.92 -2.34
N GLU A 145 -1.77 -10.57 -1.97
CA GLU A 145 -2.62 -10.10 -0.87
C GLU A 145 -1.89 -10.10 0.48
N ARG A 146 -0.98 -11.06 0.69
CA ARG A 146 -0.25 -11.24 1.94
C ARG A 146 0.79 -10.14 2.18
N CYS A 147 1.57 -9.79 1.15
CA CYS A 147 2.72 -8.89 1.26
C CYS A 147 2.46 -7.51 0.67
N GLY A 148 1.30 -7.30 0.07
CA GLY A 148 1.01 -6.09 -0.67
C GLY A 148 1.77 -6.04 -2.00
N GLY A 149 1.93 -4.83 -2.53
CA GLY A 149 2.64 -4.56 -3.77
C GLY A 149 2.25 -3.22 -4.37
N ARG A 150 2.78 -2.94 -5.57
CA ARG A 150 2.55 -1.67 -6.26
C ARG A 150 1.10 -1.51 -6.66
N MET A 151 0.59 -0.30 -6.48
CA MET A 151 -0.69 0.12 -7.02
C MET A 151 -0.50 0.88 -8.33
N ALA A 152 -1.50 0.82 -9.20
CA ALA A 152 -1.61 1.67 -10.36
C ALA A 152 -1.66 3.15 -9.91
N GLY A 153 -1.04 4.03 -10.71
CA GLY A 153 -1.16 5.46 -10.51
C GLY A 153 -2.60 5.92 -10.70
N ILE A 154 -3.07 6.78 -9.80
CA ILE A 154 -4.38 7.43 -9.90
C ILE A 154 -4.17 8.84 -10.42
N ASN A 155 -5.10 9.33 -11.24
CA ASN A 155 -5.19 10.75 -11.60
C ASN A 155 -6.48 11.32 -10.98
N VAL A 156 -6.34 12.42 -10.23
CA VAL A 156 -7.45 13.20 -9.68
C VAL A 156 -7.44 14.56 -10.36
N VAL A 157 -8.61 14.99 -10.81
CA VAL A 157 -8.82 16.32 -11.38
C VAL A 157 -9.65 17.12 -10.38
N MET A 158 -9.18 18.31 -10.02
CA MET A 158 -9.85 19.22 -9.11
C MET A 158 -10.29 20.46 -9.87
N GLU A 159 -11.58 20.80 -9.76
CA GLU A 159 -12.16 21.95 -10.45
C GLU A 159 -11.97 23.23 -9.63
N MET A 160 -11.34 24.23 -10.25
CA MET A 160 -11.08 25.53 -9.66
C MET A 160 -12.19 26.53 -10.04
N PRO A 161 -12.73 27.28 -9.06
CA PRO A 161 -13.79 28.26 -9.28
C PRO A 161 -13.32 29.51 -10.07
#